data_AF-A0A928SRF1-F1
#
_entry.id   AF-A0A928SRF1-F1
#
_cell.length_a   1.000
_cell.length_b   1.000
_cell.length_c   1.000
_cell.angle_alpha   90.00
_cell.angle_beta   90.00
_cell.angle_gamma   90.00
#
_symmetry.space_group_name_H-M   'P 1'
#
loop_
_entity.id
_entity.type
_entity.pdbx_description
1 polymer ?
#
loop_
_entity_poly.entity_id
_entity_poly.type
_entity_poly.pdbx_seq_one_letter_code
_entity_poly.pdbx_strand_id
1 'polypeptide(L)'
;MARRLMRMAELERLSGVPRETIHYYLREGLLPAPTRQGKTQALYDDSHLERLRLVRQLREEKYLPVAVIRSVLRAGLERPPSRDLDTLADVLRIDPHLGGEPAPAPVVDQEVARVAQDLGLLMAGESSADPTVARVLGTVAEVVALEGLTRELTLEDLRVSATAVGALVEAEAAVFFDAVIRRGEMSEAVVALRAGRAPVARFIAAYRDLMLRRIVDALISAVQSASARVEQASPLPLGSELAARLGADEHRAKLAAGALQGDFAQANDLAWHLFAVGPARDLGRLPAESLRPRAELLAAWSNQAEPDQIDRILSRAGSFPLGEVLAAERALSNALAHGQAGASVLEGVVPALGRLFRADPGNDADPLASALAFLRRGLVGLALPRALGRGSSAVSDLESAIGVVLSAPGRLHPAAHARIEGNARLALGRHLLGVGRLAEGRAQLARAVALDPTGPIGQSAESTLAEAPPEILAARERAR
;
A
#
# COMPACT_ATOMS: atom_id res chain seq x y z
N MET A 1 -51.65 22.98 28.27
CA MET A 1 -51.39 24.34 27.77
C MET A 1 -51.57 24.34 26.26
N ALA A 2 -52.18 25.39 25.69
CA ALA A 2 -52.37 25.50 24.24
C ALA A 2 -51.00 25.65 23.55
N ARG A 3 -50.67 24.76 22.61
CA ARG A 3 -49.42 24.83 21.82
C ARG A 3 -49.50 26.03 20.87
N ARG A 4 -48.54 26.95 20.94
CA ARG A 4 -48.46 28.08 20.02
C ARG A 4 -47.93 27.58 18.68
N LEU A 5 -48.64 27.92 17.61
CA LEU A 5 -48.22 27.63 16.23
C LEU A 5 -47.45 28.84 15.66
N MET A 6 -46.30 28.58 15.07
CA MET A 6 -45.35 29.55 14.52
C MET A 6 -45.13 29.28 13.04
N ARG A 7 -44.93 30.34 12.26
CA ARG A 7 -44.42 30.23 10.88
C ARG A 7 -42.90 30.16 10.88
N MET A 8 -42.28 29.67 9.80
CA MET A 8 -40.81 29.51 9.71
C MET A 8 -40.03 30.78 10.09
N ALA A 9 -40.43 31.94 9.57
CA ALA A 9 -39.76 33.22 9.88
C ALA A 9 -39.85 33.60 11.37
N GLU A 10 -40.92 33.20 12.05
CA GLU A 10 -41.08 33.42 13.47
C GLU A 10 -40.25 32.44 14.30
N LEU A 11 -40.18 31.17 13.88
CA LEU A 11 -39.34 30.14 14.49
C LEU A 11 -37.85 30.47 14.37
N GLU A 12 -37.40 30.92 13.20
CA GLU A 12 -36.04 31.40 12.94
C GLU A 12 -35.67 32.55 13.88
N ARG A 13 -36.54 33.56 13.98
CA ARG A 13 -36.33 34.71 14.88
C ARG A 13 -36.26 34.31 16.35
N LEU A 14 -37.11 33.39 16.80
CA LEU A 14 -37.18 32.98 18.21
C LEU A 14 -36.11 31.96 18.62
N SER A 15 -35.63 31.15 17.69
CA SER A 15 -34.58 30.15 17.92
C SER A 15 -33.17 30.70 17.68
N GLY A 16 -33.04 31.72 16.83
CA GLY A 16 -31.75 32.21 16.33
C GLY A 16 -31.06 31.24 15.36
N VAL A 17 -31.79 30.23 14.84
CA VAL A 17 -31.26 29.23 13.91
C VAL A 17 -31.72 29.57 12.49
N PRO A 18 -30.79 29.72 11.52
CA PRO A 18 -31.15 30.06 10.14
C PRO A 18 -32.09 29.02 9.51
N ARG A 19 -33.01 29.49 8.65
CA ARG A 19 -33.99 28.63 7.96
C ARG A 19 -33.38 27.39 7.29
N GLU A 20 -32.21 27.52 6.67
CA GLU A 20 -31.51 26.40 6.01
C GLU A 20 -31.06 25.33 7.01
N THR A 21 -30.59 25.74 8.19
CA THR A 21 -30.20 24.83 9.27
C THR A 21 -31.42 24.14 9.88
N ILE A 22 -32.56 24.83 10.02
CA ILE A 22 -33.82 24.22 10.47
C ILE A 22 -34.29 23.14 9.48
N HIS A 23 -34.21 23.40 8.17
CA HIS A 23 -34.53 22.41 7.14
C HIS A 23 -33.56 21.21 7.16
N TYR A 24 -32.27 21.46 7.38
CA TYR A 24 -31.29 20.40 7.59
C TYR A 24 -31.68 19.53 8.79
N TYR A 25 -32.01 20.11 9.95
CA TYR A 25 -32.43 19.35 11.13
C TYR A 25 -33.73 18.57 10.96
N LEU A 26 -34.68 19.08 10.17
CA LEU A 26 -35.89 18.34 9.79
C LEU A 26 -35.55 17.13 8.92
N ARG A 27 -34.67 17.28 7.92
CA ARG A 27 -34.22 16.16 7.07
C ARG A 27 -33.45 15.11 7.87
N GLU A 28 -32.59 15.55 8.78
CA GLU A 28 -31.83 14.66 9.65
C GLU A 28 -32.67 14.03 10.78
N GLY A 29 -33.95 14.42 10.91
CA GLY A 29 -34.88 13.88 11.92
C GLY A 29 -34.58 14.33 13.34
N LEU A 30 -33.88 15.46 13.52
CA LEU A 30 -33.64 16.08 14.82
C LEU A 30 -34.85 16.86 15.33
N LEU A 31 -35.76 17.28 14.45
CA LEU A 31 -36.99 17.99 14.78
C LEU A 31 -38.22 17.15 14.40
N PRO A 32 -39.36 17.31 15.11
CA PRO A 32 -40.61 16.69 14.72
C PRO A 32 -41.05 17.16 13.32
N ALA A 33 -41.88 16.37 12.65
CA ALA A 33 -42.48 16.82 11.39
C ALA A 33 -43.44 17.99 11.66
N PRO A 34 -43.35 19.10 10.91
CA PRO A 34 -44.22 20.24 11.12
C PRO A 34 -45.65 19.95 10.63
N THR A 35 -46.62 20.65 11.21
CA THR A 35 -48.02 20.52 10.82
C THR A 35 -48.25 21.21 9.48
N ARG A 36 -48.62 20.46 8.44
CA ARG A 36 -48.89 21.03 7.11
C ARG A 36 -50.25 21.74 7.11
N GLN A 37 -50.26 23.02 6.74
CA GLN A 37 -51.47 23.83 6.60
C GLN A 37 -51.64 24.25 5.14
N GLY A 38 -51.81 23.27 4.24
CA GLY A 38 -51.92 23.47 2.79
C GLY A 38 -50.69 23.00 2.00
N LYS A 39 -50.66 23.31 0.69
CA LYS A 39 -49.66 22.76 -0.26
C LYS A 39 -48.24 23.33 -0.07
N THR A 40 -48.11 24.54 0.49
CA THR A 40 -46.82 25.26 0.66
C THR A 40 -46.59 25.82 2.07
N GLN A 41 -47.51 25.62 3.01
CA GLN A 41 -47.42 26.19 4.35
C GLN A 41 -47.26 25.10 5.41
N ALA A 42 -46.30 25.31 6.31
CA ALA A 42 -46.02 24.44 7.45
C ALA A 42 -45.99 25.28 8.73
N LEU A 43 -46.63 24.77 9.78
CA LEU A 43 -46.69 25.35 11.11
C LEU A 43 -45.85 24.54 12.08
N TYR A 44 -45.11 25.24 12.93
CA TYR A 44 -44.21 24.70 13.93
C TYR A 44 -44.77 25.02 15.30
N ASP A 45 -44.81 24.06 16.20
CA ASP A 45 -45.25 24.30 17.58
C ASP A 45 -44.08 24.59 18.53
N ASP A 46 -44.38 24.92 19.78
CA ASP A 46 -43.37 25.19 20.82
C ASP A 46 -42.34 24.04 20.98
N SER A 47 -42.72 22.79 20.69
CA SER A 47 -41.80 21.66 20.75
C SER A 47 -40.65 21.78 19.74
N HIS A 48 -40.88 22.43 18.59
CA HIS A 48 -39.84 22.71 17.61
C HIS A 48 -38.86 23.76 18.15
N LEU A 49 -39.37 24.78 18.83
CA LEU A 49 -38.54 25.85 19.41
C LEU A 49 -37.67 25.32 20.57
N GLU A 50 -38.24 24.53 21.47
CA GLU A 50 -37.53 23.90 22.57
C GLU A 50 -36.43 22.96 22.05
N ARG A 51 -36.75 22.15 21.04
CA ARG A 51 -35.79 21.22 20.46
C ARG A 51 -34.70 21.94 19.67
N LEU A 52 -35.01 23.02 18.96
CA LEU A 52 -34.00 23.87 18.32
C LEU A 52 -33.04 24.50 19.34
N ARG A 53 -33.54 24.96 20.49
CA ARG A 53 -32.69 25.50 21.57
C ARG A 53 -31.80 24.42 22.17
N LEU A 54 -32.34 23.22 22.41
CA LEU A 54 -31.56 22.09 22.93
C LEU A 54 -30.49 21.64 21.94
N VAL A 55 -30.82 21.46 20.65
CA VAL A 55 -29.85 21.11 19.60
C VAL A 55 -28.75 22.17 19.52
N ARG A 56 -29.14 23.44 19.58
CA ARG A 56 -28.20 24.57 19.59
C ARG A 56 -27.30 24.52 20.82
N GLN A 57 -27.85 24.30 22.01
CA GLN A 57 -27.08 24.15 23.25
C GLN A 57 -26.07 23.00 23.15
N LEU A 58 -26.50 21.82 22.70
CA LEU A 58 -25.65 20.65 22.57
C LEU A 58 -24.57 20.81 21.48
N ARG A 59 -24.83 21.59 20.44
CA ARG A 59 -23.89 21.85 19.35
C ARG A 59 -22.92 23.00 19.66
N GLU A 60 -23.41 24.09 20.25
CA GLU A 60 -22.65 25.33 20.45
C GLU A 60 -21.98 25.38 21.82
N GLU A 61 -22.59 24.84 22.87
CA GLU A 61 -22.01 24.81 24.22
C GLU A 61 -21.29 23.48 24.51
N LYS A 62 -21.76 22.37 23.93
CA LYS A 62 -21.23 21.02 24.18
C LYS A 62 -20.50 20.39 22.98
N TYR A 63 -20.44 21.07 21.84
CA TYR A 63 -19.73 20.65 20.62
C TYR A 63 -20.02 19.21 20.17
N LEU A 64 -21.23 18.70 20.43
CA LEU A 64 -21.58 17.34 20.05
C LEU A 64 -21.86 17.24 18.54
N PRO A 65 -21.36 16.21 17.85
CA PRO A 65 -21.73 15.96 16.46
C PRO A 65 -23.24 15.75 16.30
N VAL A 66 -23.79 16.22 15.19
CA VAL A 66 -25.24 16.15 14.89
C VAL A 66 -25.77 14.70 14.94
N ALA A 67 -24.94 13.72 14.56
CA ALA A 67 -25.26 12.30 14.66
C ALA A 67 -25.44 11.84 16.12
N VAL A 68 -24.59 12.29 17.03
CA VAL A 68 -24.67 12.00 18.47
C VAL A 68 -25.89 12.69 19.07
N ILE A 69 -26.10 13.99 18.76
CA ILE A 69 -27.29 14.75 19.19
C ILE A 69 -28.56 14.01 18.77
N ARG A 70 -28.63 13.49 17.55
CA ARG A 70 -29.77 12.72 17.05
C ARG A 70 -30.01 11.44 17.84
N SER A 71 -28.96 10.68 18.16
CA SER A 71 -29.08 9.45 18.96
C SER A 71 -29.60 9.75 20.37
N VAL A 72 -29.09 10.82 21.00
CA VAL A 72 -29.55 11.30 22.31
C VAL A 72 -31.03 11.70 22.26
N LEU A 73 -31.41 12.45 21.23
CA LEU A 73 -32.77 12.94 21.02
C LEU A 73 -33.78 11.83 20.64
N ARG A 74 -33.32 10.74 20.02
CA ARG A 74 -34.13 9.55 19.67
C ARG A 74 -34.34 8.62 20.85
N ALA A 75 -33.40 8.57 21.79
CA ALA A 75 -33.51 7.77 23.01
C ALA A 75 -34.56 8.30 24.02
N GLY A 76 -35.34 9.33 23.66
CA GLY A 76 -36.36 9.92 24.54
C GLY A 76 -35.80 10.77 25.68
N LEU A 77 -34.49 11.02 25.68
CA LEU A 77 -33.83 11.88 26.64
C LEU A 77 -34.05 13.35 26.24
N GLU A 78 -35.26 13.87 26.40
CA GLU A 78 -35.54 15.31 26.21
C GLU A 78 -34.83 16.18 27.25
N ARG A 79 -34.45 15.56 28.38
CA ARG A 79 -33.45 16.02 29.35
C ARG A 79 -32.54 14.85 29.69
N PRO A 80 -31.48 14.61 28.92
CA PRO A 80 -30.46 13.63 29.28
C PRO A 80 -29.89 14.03 30.65
N PRO A 81 -29.59 13.09 31.57
CA PRO A 81 -28.86 13.44 32.78
C PRO A 81 -27.60 14.17 32.36
N SER A 82 -27.50 15.46 32.70
CA SER A 82 -26.49 16.38 32.18
C SER A 82 -25.08 15.81 32.31
N ARG A 83 -24.85 15.01 33.36
CA ARG A 83 -23.58 14.34 33.67
C ARG A 83 -23.10 13.37 32.59
N ASP A 84 -23.97 12.59 31.94
CA ASP A 84 -23.55 11.59 30.94
C ASP A 84 -23.23 12.25 29.60
N LEU A 85 -24.00 13.29 29.23
CA LEU A 85 -23.68 14.11 28.07
C LEU A 85 -22.47 15.00 28.29
N ASP A 86 -22.30 15.56 29.49
CA ASP A 86 -21.11 16.32 29.85
C ASP A 86 -19.89 15.42 29.80
N THR A 87 -20.00 14.17 30.24
CA THR A 87 -18.92 13.16 30.17
C THR A 87 -18.62 12.73 28.73
N LEU A 88 -19.64 12.51 27.89
CA LEU A 88 -19.47 12.20 26.46
C LEU A 88 -18.89 13.38 25.68
N ALA A 89 -19.41 14.59 25.89
CA ALA A 89 -18.84 15.82 25.36
C ALA A 89 -17.40 15.97 25.84
N ASP A 90 -17.12 15.65 27.10
CA ASP A 90 -15.79 15.73 27.70
C ASP A 90 -14.79 14.72 27.11
N VAL A 91 -15.25 13.53 26.76
CA VAL A 91 -14.49 12.53 25.99
C VAL A 91 -14.28 13.01 24.56
N LEU A 92 -15.29 13.59 23.92
CA LEU A 92 -15.25 14.08 22.53
C LEU A 92 -14.51 15.43 22.37
N ARG A 93 -14.26 16.15 23.47
CA ARG A 93 -13.50 17.41 23.48
C ARG A 93 -12.05 17.18 23.06
N ILE A 94 -11.78 17.40 21.78
CA ILE A 94 -10.47 17.82 21.31
C ILE A 94 -10.27 19.25 21.80
N ASP A 95 -9.24 19.50 22.60
CA ASP A 95 -8.77 20.86 22.81
C ASP A 95 -8.16 21.32 21.46
N PRO A 96 -8.76 22.29 20.74
CA PRO A 96 -8.29 22.68 19.40
C PRO A 96 -6.90 23.29 19.40
N HIS A 97 -6.36 23.63 20.58
CA HIS A 97 -5.16 24.42 20.77
C HIS A 97 -3.86 23.63 20.85
N LEU A 98 -3.83 22.37 20.41
CA LEU A 98 -2.58 21.59 20.30
C LEU A 98 -1.67 22.01 19.13
N GLY A 99 -1.87 23.20 18.52
CA GLY A 99 -1.06 23.66 17.38
C GLY A 99 -1.22 25.11 16.95
N GLY A 100 -1.54 26.06 17.85
CA GLY A 100 -1.68 27.48 17.53
C GLY A 100 -3.13 27.98 17.49
N GLU A 101 -3.32 29.30 17.32
CA GLU A 101 -4.66 29.90 17.24
C GLU A 101 -5.46 29.33 16.06
N PRO A 102 -6.77 29.10 16.22
CA PRO A 102 -7.61 28.65 15.12
C PRO A 102 -7.58 29.72 14.02
N ALA A 103 -7.04 29.36 12.85
CA ALA A 103 -7.23 30.17 11.65
C ALA A 103 -8.74 30.34 11.43
N PRO A 104 -9.22 31.55 11.05
CA PRO A 104 -10.62 31.75 10.73
C PRO A 104 -11.05 30.72 9.69
N ALA A 105 -12.22 30.09 9.91
CA ALA A 105 -12.71 29.04 9.03
C ALA A 105 -12.64 29.54 7.57
N PRO A 106 -11.80 28.91 6.72
CA PRO A 106 -11.70 29.35 5.34
C PRO A 106 -13.09 29.25 4.71
N VAL A 107 -13.41 30.15 3.77
CA VAL A 107 -14.56 29.94 2.89
C VAL A 107 -14.24 28.67 2.11
N VAL A 108 -14.79 27.54 2.56
CA VAL A 108 -14.49 26.23 1.98
C VAL A 108 -15.09 26.19 0.58
N ASP A 109 -14.22 26.21 -0.43
CA ASP A 109 -14.60 25.98 -1.82
C ASP A 109 -15.21 24.58 -1.97
N GLN A 110 -16.22 24.43 -2.84
CA GLN A 110 -16.78 23.13 -3.19
C GLN A 110 -15.71 22.17 -3.72
N GLU A 111 -14.66 22.68 -4.38
CA GLU A 111 -13.51 21.87 -4.81
C GLU A 111 -12.79 21.23 -3.62
N VAL A 112 -12.47 21.99 -2.57
CA VAL A 112 -11.74 21.50 -1.38
C VAL A 112 -12.54 20.41 -0.66
N ALA A 113 -13.85 20.63 -0.48
CA ALA A 113 -14.72 19.64 0.13
C ALA A 113 -14.79 18.35 -0.69
N ARG A 114 -14.84 18.46 -2.02
CA ARG A 114 -14.84 17.31 -2.92
C ARG A 114 -13.52 16.55 -2.86
N VAL A 115 -12.38 17.23 -2.92
CA VAL A 115 -11.06 16.60 -2.80
C VAL A 115 -10.94 15.87 -1.46
N ALA A 116 -11.38 16.48 -0.36
CA ALA A 116 -11.35 15.83 0.95
C ALA A 116 -12.21 14.54 0.99
N GLN A 117 -13.37 14.54 0.32
CA GLN A 117 -14.22 13.35 0.19
C GLN A 117 -13.59 12.28 -0.71
N ASP A 118 -13.02 12.66 -1.85
CA ASP A 118 -12.38 11.74 -2.79
C ASP A 118 -11.15 11.05 -2.16
N LEU A 119 -10.44 11.75 -1.25
CA LEU A 119 -9.35 11.19 -0.46
C LEU A 119 -9.83 10.38 0.77
N GLY A 120 -11.14 10.34 1.05
CA GLY A 120 -11.71 9.63 2.20
C GLY A 120 -11.45 10.31 3.55
N LEU A 121 -11.14 11.61 3.56
CA LEU A 121 -10.87 12.38 4.79
C LEU A 121 -12.16 12.80 5.51
N LEU A 122 -13.28 12.84 4.78
CA LEU A 122 -14.58 13.25 5.28
C LEU A 122 -15.67 12.27 4.81
N MET A 123 -16.63 12.03 5.68
CA MET A 123 -17.83 11.24 5.38
C MET A 123 -18.91 12.10 4.73
N ALA A 124 -19.77 11.46 3.93
CA ALA A 124 -20.91 12.13 3.32
C ALA A 124 -21.84 12.72 4.40
N GLY A 125 -22.05 14.04 4.35
CA GLY A 125 -22.93 14.77 5.27
C GLY A 125 -22.22 15.46 6.45
N GLU A 126 -20.90 15.33 6.57
CA GLU A 126 -20.11 16.14 7.50
C GLU A 126 -20.06 17.61 7.06
N SER A 127 -20.24 18.52 8.02
CA SER A 127 -20.39 19.95 7.77
C SER A 127 -19.12 20.71 8.13
N SER A 128 -18.73 21.68 7.29
CA SER A 128 -17.68 22.66 7.60
C SER A 128 -17.98 23.53 8.82
N ALA A 129 -19.20 23.48 9.37
CA ALA A 129 -19.54 24.10 10.63
C ALA A 129 -18.91 23.38 11.85
N ASP A 130 -18.46 22.13 11.70
CA ASP A 130 -17.69 21.44 12.74
C ASP A 130 -16.24 21.97 12.73
N PRO A 131 -15.71 22.49 13.85
CA PRO A 131 -14.36 23.03 13.92
C PRO A 131 -13.25 22.03 13.57
N THR A 132 -13.46 20.74 13.80
CA THR A 132 -12.51 19.67 13.45
C THR A 132 -12.52 19.40 11.96
N VAL A 133 -13.71 19.35 11.35
CA VAL A 133 -13.87 19.26 9.89
C VAL A 133 -13.27 20.49 9.21
N ALA A 134 -13.50 21.69 9.76
CA ALA A 134 -12.94 22.93 9.24
C ALA A 134 -11.40 22.94 9.25
N ARG A 135 -10.75 22.38 10.28
CA ARG A 135 -9.28 22.25 10.31
C ARG A 135 -8.76 21.33 9.22
N VAL A 136 -9.39 20.16 9.04
CA VAL A 136 -9.03 19.23 7.95
C VAL A 136 -9.18 19.91 6.58
N LEU A 137 -10.29 20.60 6.36
CA LEU A 137 -10.54 21.33 5.13
C LEU A 137 -9.54 22.48 4.91
N GLY A 138 -9.10 23.15 5.98
CA GLY A 138 -8.03 24.15 5.92
C GLY A 138 -6.71 23.57 5.40
N THR A 139 -6.28 22.43 5.93
CA THR A 139 -5.08 21.73 5.44
C THR A 139 -5.25 21.27 3.98
N VAL A 140 -6.42 20.74 3.60
CA VAL A 140 -6.69 20.36 2.20
C VAL A 140 -6.63 21.58 1.28
N ALA A 141 -7.15 22.73 1.72
CA ALA A 141 -7.10 23.97 0.95
C ALA A 141 -5.65 24.43 0.69
N GLU A 142 -4.78 24.35 1.71
CA GLU A 142 -3.34 24.63 1.56
C GLU A 142 -2.69 23.72 0.51
N VAL A 143 -3.03 22.43 0.53
CA VAL A 143 -2.47 21.45 -0.41
C VAL A 143 -3.03 21.62 -1.83
N VAL A 144 -4.31 21.93 -1.97
CA VAL A 144 -4.95 22.22 -3.28
C VAL A 144 -4.33 23.45 -3.94
N ALA A 145 -3.86 24.43 -3.16
CA ALA A 145 -3.17 25.61 -3.66
C ALA A 145 -1.73 25.34 -4.17
N LEU A 146 -1.17 24.15 -3.92
CA LEU A 146 0.13 23.74 -4.48
C LEU A 146 -0.02 23.38 -5.97
N GLU A 147 1.10 23.35 -6.69
CA GLU A 147 1.13 23.06 -8.13
C GLU A 147 1.90 21.78 -8.47
N GLY A 148 1.50 21.15 -9.58
CA GLY A 148 2.19 20.01 -10.20
C GLY A 148 2.44 18.84 -9.26
N LEU A 149 3.65 18.29 -9.34
CA LEU A 149 4.06 17.10 -8.60
C LEU A 149 3.96 17.28 -7.08
N THR A 150 4.19 18.49 -6.56
CA THR A 150 4.10 18.77 -5.12
C THR A 150 2.67 18.58 -4.61
N ARG A 151 1.67 19.08 -5.36
CA ARG A 151 0.24 18.87 -5.04
C ARG A 151 -0.09 17.38 -5.08
N GLU A 152 0.29 16.70 -6.16
CA GLU A 152 0.00 15.28 -6.35
C GLU A 152 0.56 14.41 -5.21
N LEU A 153 1.85 14.55 -4.89
CA LEU A 153 2.49 13.77 -3.82
C LEU A 153 1.91 14.09 -2.44
N THR A 154 1.59 15.36 -2.17
CA THR A 154 1.08 15.77 -0.85
C THR A 154 -0.36 15.30 -0.65
N LEU A 155 -1.23 15.35 -1.68
CA LEU A 155 -2.59 14.81 -1.60
C LEU A 155 -2.57 13.29 -1.36
N GLU A 156 -1.65 12.58 -2.01
CA GLU A 156 -1.47 11.14 -1.79
C GLU A 156 -0.94 10.84 -0.38
N ASP A 157 0.01 11.63 0.15
CA ASP A 157 0.48 11.51 1.54
C ASP A 157 -0.64 11.75 2.55
N LEU A 158 -1.54 12.71 2.30
CA LEU A 158 -2.73 12.94 3.13
C LEU A 158 -3.66 11.72 3.14
N ARG A 159 -3.92 11.12 1.97
CA ARG A 159 -4.77 9.93 1.85
C ARG A 159 -4.21 8.74 2.62
N VAL A 160 -2.91 8.48 2.47
CA VAL A 160 -2.20 7.40 3.16
C VAL A 160 -2.18 7.65 4.67
N SER A 161 -1.88 8.89 5.07
CA SER A 161 -1.86 9.30 6.47
C SER A 161 -3.23 9.13 7.13
N ALA A 162 -4.30 9.55 6.48
CA ALA A 162 -5.65 9.44 7.03
C ALA A 162 -6.08 7.99 7.27
N THR A 163 -5.75 7.10 6.34
CA THR A 163 -6.02 5.66 6.50
C THR A 163 -5.28 5.09 7.71
N ALA A 164 -3.99 5.40 7.85
CA ALA A 164 -3.16 4.87 8.94
C ALA A 164 -3.52 5.48 10.30
N VAL A 165 -3.76 6.79 10.35
CA VAL A 165 -4.16 7.51 11.56
C VAL A 165 -5.56 7.07 12.01
N GLY A 166 -6.49 6.82 11.09
CA GLY A 166 -7.81 6.26 11.42
C GLY A 166 -7.69 4.93 12.18
N ALA A 167 -6.89 3.99 11.65
CA ALA A 167 -6.65 2.71 12.30
C ALA A 167 -5.94 2.85 13.67
N LEU A 168 -5.01 3.81 13.80
CA LEU A 168 -4.36 4.12 15.08
C LEU A 168 -5.39 4.62 16.10
N VAL A 169 -6.26 5.57 15.71
CA VAL A 169 -7.27 6.15 16.60
C VAL A 169 -8.31 5.11 17.04
N GLU A 170 -8.69 4.17 16.16
CA GLU A 170 -9.54 3.03 16.54
C GLU A 170 -8.88 2.16 17.63
N ALA A 171 -7.58 1.89 17.50
CA ALA A 171 -6.82 1.14 18.51
C ALA A 171 -6.70 1.92 19.83
N GLU A 172 -6.47 3.23 19.77
CA GLU A 172 -6.46 4.11 20.96
C GLU A 172 -7.82 4.11 21.68
N ALA A 173 -8.93 4.17 20.91
CA ALA A 173 -10.27 4.08 21.45
C ALA A 173 -10.52 2.72 22.14
N ALA A 174 -10.05 1.62 21.55
CA ALA A 174 -10.16 0.29 22.17
C ALA A 174 -9.43 0.22 23.51
N VAL A 175 -8.21 0.76 23.61
CA VAL A 175 -7.45 0.85 24.87
C VAL A 175 -8.23 1.63 25.93
N PHE A 176 -8.84 2.76 25.53
CA PHE A 176 -9.68 3.56 26.42
C PHE A 176 -10.90 2.77 26.91
N PHE A 177 -11.69 2.18 26.01
CA PHE A 177 -12.90 1.47 26.38
C PHE A 177 -12.61 0.22 27.23
N ASP A 178 -11.54 -0.52 26.93
CA ASP A 178 -11.11 -1.66 27.74
C ASP A 178 -10.68 -1.25 29.16
N ALA A 179 -10.08 -0.06 29.32
CA ALA A 179 -9.80 0.49 30.64
C ALA A 179 -11.08 0.87 31.41
N VAL A 180 -12.05 1.50 30.74
CA VAL A 180 -13.36 1.84 31.33
C VAL A 180 -14.11 0.58 31.77
N ILE A 181 -14.19 -0.43 30.91
CA ILE A 181 -14.92 -1.67 31.17
C ILE A 181 -14.30 -2.44 32.35
N ARG A 182 -12.97 -2.55 32.41
CA ARG A 182 -12.30 -3.32 33.48
C ARG A 182 -12.32 -2.63 34.83
N ARG A 183 -12.22 -1.30 34.87
CA ARG A 183 -12.15 -0.54 36.12
C ARG A 183 -13.54 -0.13 36.64
N GLY A 184 -14.55 -0.08 35.77
CA GLY A 184 -15.89 0.40 36.11
C GLY A 184 -15.96 1.91 36.39
N GLU A 185 -14.88 2.65 36.13
CA GLU A 185 -14.75 4.07 36.47
C GLU A 185 -14.58 4.94 35.22
N MET A 186 -15.69 5.49 34.73
CA MET A 186 -15.70 6.34 33.54
C MET A 186 -14.95 7.66 33.78
N SER A 187 -15.20 8.35 34.89
CA SER A 187 -14.63 9.70 35.14
C SER A 187 -13.10 9.69 35.23
N GLU A 188 -12.51 8.71 35.90
CA GLU A 188 -11.04 8.59 35.99
C GLU A 188 -10.43 8.30 34.61
N ALA A 189 -11.06 7.43 33.82
CA ALA A 189 -10.62 7.13 32.47
C ALA A 189 -10.66 8.36 31.55
N VAL A 190 -11.70 9.21 31.65
CA VAL A 190 -11.78 10.46 30.87
C VAL A 190 -10.64 11.41 31.23
N VAL A 191 -10.33 11.57 32.53
CA VAL A 191 -9.23 12.41 33.00
C VAL A 191 -7.88 11.89 32.48
N ALA A 192 -7.66 10.58 32.57
CA ALA A 192 -6.45 9.93 32.08
C ALA A 192 -6.28 10.09 30.55
N LEU A 193 -7.36 9.89 29.78
CA LEU A 193 -7.36 10.09 28.32
C LEU A 193 -6.96 11.52 27.96
N ARG A 194 -7.56 12.52 28.63
CA ARG A 194 -7.24 13.94 28.42
C ARG A 194 -5.78 14.25 28.70
N ALA A 195 -5.26 13.78 29.82
CA ALA A 195 -3.87 13.99 30.20
C ALA A 195 -2.89 13.34 29.21
N GLY A 196 -3.25 12.20 28.62
CA GLY A 196 -2.42 11.47 27.66
C GLY A 196 -2.40 12.04 26.23
N ARG A 197 -3.45 12.77 25.81
CA ARG A 197 -3.60 13.26 24.42
C ARG A 197 -2.42 14.08 23.91
N ALA A 198 -2.01 15.11 24.67
CA ALA A 198 -0.94 16.01 24.24
C ALA A 198 0.45 15.33 24.16
N PRO A 199 0.84 14.48 25.13
CA PRO A 199 2.02 13.61 24.97
C PRO A 199 1.94 12.67 23.76
N VAL A 200 0.80 12.02 23.52
CA VAL A 200 0.62 11.10 22.38
C VAL A 200 0.75 11.84 21.05
N ALA A 201 0.10 12.99 20.88
CA ALA A 201 0.23 13.80 19.65
C ALA A 201 1.68 14.22 19.35
N ARG A 202 2.42 14.67 20.37
CA ARG A 202 3.85 14.99 20.24
C ARG A 202 4.70 13.75 19.94
N PHE A 203 4.39 12.62 20.54
CA PHE A 203 5.05 11.35 20.25
C PHE A 203 4.83 10.94 18.80
N ILE A 204 3.59 11.00 18.29
CA ILE A 204 3.27 10.66 16.89
C ILE A 204 4.11 11.51 15.92
N ALA A 205 4.15 12.83 16.13
CA ALA A 205 4.94 13.74 15.31
C ALA A 205 6.45 13.41 15.37
N ALA A 206 7.02 13.32 16.58
CA ALA A 206 8.45 13.04 16.76
C ALA A 206 8.84 11.64 16.26
N TYR A 207 7.97 10.64 16.45
CA TYR A 207 8.20 9.28 16.01
C TYR A 207 8.09 9.16 14.48
N ARG A 208 7.17 9.89 13.84
CA ARG A 208 7.12 10.02 12.37
C ARG A 208 8.45 10.53 11.83
N ASP A 209 8.98 11.61 12.38
CA ASP A 209 10.26 12.19 11.94
C ASP A 209 11.43 11.21 12.15
N LEU A 210 11.46 10.52 13.29
CA LEU A 210 12.44 9.47 13.55
C LEU A 210 12.33 8.29 12.55
N MET A 211 11.12 7.86 12.22
CA MET A 211 10.89 6.78 11.26
C MET A 211 11.30 7.20 9.85
N LEU A 212 10.97 8.42 9.42
CA LEU A 212 11.42 8.96 8.14
C LEU A 212 12.94 8.95 8.04
N ARG A 213 13.64 9.42 9.08
CA ARG A 213 15.11 9.36 9.11
C ARG A 213 15.63 7.93 8.99
N ARG A 214 15.09 6.99 9.77
CA ARG A 214 15.48 5.57 9.68
C ARG A 214 15.23 4.96 8.30
N ILE A 215 14.13 5.33 7.65
CA ILE A 215 13.81 4.90 6.29
C ILE A 215 14.83 5.45 5.31
N VAL A 216 15.18 6.73 5.40
CA VAL A 216 16.21 7.35 4.55
C VAL A 216 17.56 6.67 4.76
N ASP A 217 17.97 6.44 6.01
CA ASP A 217 19.22 5.74 6.33
C ASP A 217 19.23 4.31 5.76
N ALA A 218 18.12 3.58 5.89
CA ALA A 218 17.95 2.24 5.34
C ALA A 218 17.96 2.24 3.80
N LEU A 219 17.38 3.25 3.16
CA LEU A 219 17.41 3.44 1.71
C LEU A 219 18.84 3.66 1.23
N ILE A 220 19.59 4.56 1.86
CA ILE A 220 20.99 4.84 1.51
C ILE A 220 21.84 3.56 1.65
N SER A 221 21.75 2.88 2.79
CA SER A 221 22.52 1.65 3.05
C SER A 221 22.16 0.52 2.07
N ALA A 222 20.88 0.38 1.75
CA ALA A 222 20.44 -0.65 0.82
C ALA A 222 20.79 -0.34 -0.63
N VAL A 223 20.76 0.93 -1.03
CA VAL A 223 21.30 1.36 -2.33
C VAL A 223 22.79 1.02 -2.40
N GLN A 224 23.58 1.37 -1.38
CA GLN A 224 25.01 1.03 -1.33
C GLN A 224 25.29 -0.48 -1.38
N SER A 225 24.41 -1.31 -0.81
CA SER A 225 24.54 -2.77 -0.82
C SER A 225 23.72 -3.46 -1.93
N ALA A 226 23.05 -2.72 -2.81
CA ALA A 226 22.09 -3.30 -3.75
C ALA A 226 22.76 -4.18 -4.80
N SER A 227 24.02 -3.94 -5.18
CA SER A 227 24.74 -4.81 -6.13
C SER A 227 24.88 -6.23 -5.59
N ALA A 228 25.43 -6.36 -4.37
CA ALA A 228 25.54 -7.64 -3.68
C ALA A 228 24.18 -8.31 -3.44
N ARG A 229 23.13 -7.51 -3.15
CA ARG A 229 21.77 -8.04 -2.96
C ARG A 229 21.11 -8.51 -4.26
N VAL A 230 21.33 -7.80 -5.37
CA VAL A 230 20.83 -8.19 -6.70
C VAL A 230 21.56 -9.44 -7.18
N GLU A 231 22.86 -9.55 -6.95
CA GLU A 231 23.60 -10.79 -7.20
C GLU A 231 23.05 -11.97 -6.39
N GLN A 232 22.78 -11.77 -5.09
CA GLN A 232 22.14 -12.76 -4.22
C GLN A 232 20.68 -13.08 -4.62
N ALA A 233 20.01 -12.18 -5.34
CA ALA A 233 18.67 -12.39 -5.87
C ALA A 233 18.66 -13.21 -7.18
N SER A 234 19.81 -13.76 -7.61
CA SER A 234 19.88 -14.62 -8.78
C SER A 234 19.17 -15.96 -8.55
N PRO A 235 18.35 -16.43 -9.51
CA PRO A 235 17.64 -17.70 -9.36
C PRO A 235 18.61 -18.87 -9.36
N LEU A 236 18.49 -19.73 -8.35
CA LEU A 236 19.25 -20.96 -8.18
C LEU A 236 19.03 -21.92 -9.37
N PRO A 237 20.04 -22.70 -9.76
CA PRO A 237 19.88 -23.75 -10.75
C PRO A 237 19.09 -24.93 -10.18
N LEU A 238 18.53 -25.78 -11.06
CA LEU A 238 17.97 -27.07 -10.67
C LEU A 238 19.08 -28.05 -10.26
N GLY A 239 18.75 -28.99 -9.37
CA GLY A 239 19.59 -30.16 -9.13
C GLY A 239 19.82 -30.96 -10.41
N SER A 240 21.02 -31.51 -10.57
CA SER A 240 21.42 -32.29 -11.75
C SER A 240 20.52 -33.50 -11.98
N GLU A 241 20.12 -34.19 -10.92
CA GLU A 241 19.20 -35.34 -10.96
C GLU A 241 17.82 -34.95 -11.51
N LEU A 242 17.24 -33.87 -10.98
CA LEU A 242 15.95 -33.37 -11.44
C LEU A 242 16.04 -32.87 -12.89
N ALA A 243 17.09 -32.12 -13.23
CA ALA A 243 17.30 -31.62 -14.58
C ALA A 243 17.41 -32.76 -15.61
N ALA A 244 18.13 -33.83 -15.27
CA ALA A 244 18.24 -35.04 -16.09
C ALA A 244 16.88 -35.74 -16.25
N ARG A 245 16.13 -35.93 -15.16
CA ARG A 245 14.78 -36.53 -15.19
C ARG A 245 13.79 -35.73 -16.05
N LEU A 246 13.95 -34.41 -16.09
CA LEU A 246 13.13 -33.51 -16.91
C LEU A 246 13.66 -33.33 -18.34
N GLY A 247 14.69 -34.07 -18.76
CA GLY A 247 15.22 -34.06 -20.13
C GLY A 247 15.97 -32.78 -20.53
N ALA A 248 16.44 -31.98 -19.56
CA ALA A 248 17.05 -30.67 -19.83
C ALA A 248 18.30 -30.75 -20.71
N ASP A 249 19.14 -31.75 -20.49
CA ASP A 249 20.41 -31.92 -21.20
C ASP A 249 20.21 -32.49 -22.60
N GLU A 250 19.30 -33.46 -22.76
CA GLU A 250 18.94 -34.00 -24.07
C GLU A 250 18.31 -32.93 -24.95
N HIS A 251 17.39 -32.13 -24.40
CA HIS A 251 16.77 -31.03 -25.12
C HIS A 251 17.80 -29.97 -25.53
N ARG A 252 18.73 -29.61 -24.62
CA ARG A 252 19.83 -28.69 -24.93
C ARG A 252 20.71 -29.21 -26.04
N ALA A 253 21.10 -30.47 -26.00
CA ALA A 253 21.95 -31.10 -27.00
C ALA A 253 21.26 -31.10 -28.38
N LYS A 254 19.95 -31.38 -28.43
CA LYS A 254 19.16 -31.31 -29.67
C LYS A 254 19.17 -29.90 -30.27
N LEU A 255 18.84 -28.88 -29.47
CA LEU A 255 18.83 -27.48 -29.92
C LEU A 255 20.22 -27.01 -30.37
N ALA A 256 21.27 -27.39 -29.63
CA ALA A 256 22.65 -27.08 -29.99
C ALA A 256 23.09 -27.74 -31.31
N ALA A 257 22.70 -28.98 -31.55
CA ALA A 257 22.99 -29.67 -32.80
C ALA A 257 22.35 -28.96 -34.01
N GLY A 258 21.09 -28.53 -33.90
CA GLY A 258 20.44 -27.76 -34.97
C GLY A 258 21.05 -26.38 -35.17
N ALA A 259 21.36 -25.67 -34.07
CA ALA A 259 22.02 -24.37 -34.15
C ALA A 259 23.39 -24.46 -34.87
N LEU A 260 24.19 -25.50 -34.58
CA LEU A 260 25.46 -25.77 -35.27
C LEU A 260 25.28 -26.11 -36.76
N GLN A 261 24.12 -26.64 -37.14
CA GLN A 261 23.75 -26.89 -38.55
C GLN A 261 23.19 -25.63 -39.24
N GLY A 262 23.16 -24.48 -38.56
CA GLY A 262 22.65 -23.22 -39.09
C GLY A 262 21.13 -23.05 -38.96
N ASP A 263 20.45 -23.87 -38.16
CA ASP A 263 19.03 -23.69 -37.87
C ASP A 263 18.83 -22.47 -36.96
N PHE A 264 18.39 -21.37 -37.57
CA PHE A 264 18.16 -20.10 -36.88
C PHE A 264 17.07 -20.19 -35.80
N ALA A 265 16.03 -21.02 -35.98
CA ALA A 265 14.99 -21.18 -34.97
C ALA A 265 15.55 -21.89 -33.74
N GLN A 266 16.28 -23.00 -33.94
CA GLN A 266 16.90 -23.73 -32.85
C GLN A 266 17.99 -22.95 -32.12
N ALA A 267 18.72 -22.06 -32.81
CA ALA A 267 19.67 -21.15 -32.16
C ALA A 267 18.98 -20.19 -31.19
N ASN A 268 17.80 -19.67 -31.55
CA ASN A 268 17.01 -18.80 -30.69
C ASN A 268 16.38 -19.57 -29.51
N ASP A 269 15.84 -20.76 -29.78
CA ASP A 269 15.27 -21.63 -28.73
C ASP A 269 16.35 -22.08 -27.75
N LEU A 270 17.58 -22.34 -28.23
CA LEU A 270 18.74 -22.64 -27.39
C LEU A 270 19.06 -21.48 -26.46
N ALA A 271 19.06 -20.25 -26.96
CA ALA A 271 19.32 -19.06 -26.14
C ALA A 271 18.30 -18.93 -24.99
N TRP A 272 17.01 -19.11 -25.29
CA TRP A 272 15.95 -19.11 -24.29
C TRP A 272 16.08 -20.26 -23.29
N HIS A 273 16.40 -21.47 -23.76
CA HIS A 273 16.60 -22.64 -22.89
C HIS A 273 17.80 -22.46 -21.96
N LEU A 274 18.92 -21.95 -22.47
CA LEU A 274 20.11 -21.66 -21.66
C LEU A 274 19.83 -20.59 -20.61
N PHE A 275 19.10 -19.53 -20.96
CA PHE A 275 18.72 -18.50 -20.00
C PHE A 275 17.77 -19.05 -18.92
N ALA A 276 16.75 -19.81 -19.33
CA ALA A 276 15.73 -20.34 -18.43
C ALA A 276 16.22 -21.49 -17.53
N VAL A 277 17.12 -22.36 -18.01
CA VAL A 277 17.48 -23.62 -17.35
C VAL A 277 18.99 -23.76 -17.07
N GLY A 278 19.83 -23.20 -17.94
CA GLY A 278 21.26 -23.52 -18.03
C GLY A 278 22.22 -22.51 -17.39
N PRO A 279 23.54 -22.80 -17.47
CA PRO A 279 24.57 -21.91 -16.99
C PRO A 279 24.76 -20.72 -17.95
N ALA A 280 24.60 -19.51 -17.43
CA ALA A 280 24.68 -18.24 -18.16
C ALA A 280 25.92 -18.12 -19.10
N ARG A 281 27.05 -18.71 -18.72
CA ARG A 281 28.29 -18.70 -19.52
C ARG A 281 28.17 -19.27 -20.94
N ASP A 282 27.29 -20.25 -21.16
CA ASP A 282 27.13 -20.89 -22.46
C ASP A 282 26.29 -20.03 -23.41
N LEU A 283 25.38 -19.23 -22.85
CA LEU A 283 24.55 -18.28 -23.59
C LEU A 283 25.40 -17.19 -24.24
N GLY A 284 26.43 -16.72 -23.52
CA GLY A 284 27.35 -15.70 -23.99
C GLY A 284 28.24 -16.10 -25.17
N ARG A 285 28.29 -17.41 -25.50
CA ARG A 285 29.09 -17.95 -26.60
C ARG A 285 28.31 -18.06 -27.91
N LEU A 286 27.00 -17.82 -27.89
CA LEU A 286 26.19 -17.89 -29.10
C LEU A 286 26.49 -16.69 -30.02
N PRO A 287 26.68 -16.92 -31.33
CA PRO A 287 26.94 -15.83 -32.28
C PRO A 287 25.72 -14.91 -32.40
N ALA A 288 25.93 -13.61 -32.19
CA ALA A 288 24.85 -12.61 -32.16
C ALA A 288 24.08 -12.53 -33.50
N GLU A 289 24.78 -12.72 -34.62
CA GLU A 289 24.21 -12.77 -35.97
C GLU A 289 23.20 -13.91 -36.18
N SER A 290 23.24 -14.94 -35.34
CA SER A 290 22.31 -16.09 -35.37
C SER A 290 21.12 -15.93 -34.42
N LEU A 291 20.98 -14.79 -33.76
CA LEU A 291 19.95 -14.53 -32.77
C LEU A 291 18.99 -13.42 -33.21
N ARG A 292 17.71 -13.58 -32.89
CA ARG A 292 16.73 -12.49 -32.95
C ARG A 292 17.00 -11.52 -31.79
N PRO A 293 16.61 -10.24 -31.92
CA PRO A 293 16.94 -9.22 -30.92
C PRO A 293 16.55 -9.58 -29.47
N ARG A 294 15.42 -10.27 -29.24
CA ARG A 294 15.04 -10.73 -27.90
C ARG A 294 16.04 -11.73 -27.31
N ALA A 295 16.50 -12.72 -28.09
CA ALA A 295 17.49 -13.71 -27.66
C ALA A 295 18.90 -13.12 -27.57
N GLU A 296 19.25 -12.23 -28.50
CA GLU A 296 20.50 -11.46 -28.48
C GLU A 296 20.64 -10.65 -27.18
N LEU A 297 19.54 -10.05 -26.70
CA LEU A 297 19.53 -9.32 -25.44
C LEU A 297 19.85 -10.22 -24.24
N LEU A 298 19.32 -11.46 -24.20
CA LEU A 298 19.63 -12.41 -23.12
C LEU A 298 21.13 -12.73 -23.09
N ALA A 299 21.73 -12.94 -24.27
CA ALA A 299 23.16 -13.19 -24.40
C ALA A 299 24.02 -11.98 -24.03
N ALA A 300 23.65 -10.79 -24.50
CA ALA A 300 24.34 -9.55 -24.15
C ALA A 300 24.28 -9.27 -22.64
N TRP A 301 23.11 -9.45 -22.02
CA TRP A 301 22.93 -9.30 -20.58
C TRP A 301 23.82 -10.30 -19.80
N SER A 302 23.84 -11.57 -20.23
CA SER A 302 24.67 -12.61 -19.61
C SER A 302 26.17 -12.35 -19.74
N ASN A 303 26.59 -11.67 -20.81
CA ASN A 303 27.97 -11.23 -21.02
C ASN A 303 28.30 -9.89 -20.33
N GLN A 304 27.40 -9.39 -19.48
CA GLN A 304 27.57 -8.12 -18.77
C GLN A 304 27.80 -6.94 -19.72
N ALA A 305 27.10 -6.91 -20.86
CA ALA A 305 27.16 -5.78 -21.80
C ALA A 305 26.87 -4.43 -21.12
N GLU A 306 27.44 -3.36 -21.66
CA GLU A 306 27.20 -1.99 -21.18
C GLU A 306 25.74 -1.56 -21.40
N PRO A 307 25.18 -0.67 -20.55
CA PRO A 307 23.79 -0.21 -20.69
C PRO A 307 23.43 0.28 -22.09
N ASP A 308 24.29 1.06 -22.74
CA ASP A 308 24.08 1.57 -24.10
C ASP A 308 24.00 0.46 -25.16
N GLN A 309 24.70 -0.65 -24.94
CA GLN A 309 24.60 -1.81 -25.82
C GLN A 309 23.25 -2.52 -25.61
N ILE A 310 22.83 -2.70 -24.35
CA ILE A 310 21.52 -3.30 -24.05
C ILE A 310 20.39 -2.46 -24.65
N ASP A 311 20.44 -1.14 -24.51
CA ASP A 311 19.38 -0.25 -25.02
C ASP A 311 19.31 -0.27 -26.56
N ARG A 312 20.45 -0.36 -27.25
CA ARG A 312 20.47 -0.55 -28.72
C ARG A 312 19.83 -1.87 -29.14
N ILE A 313 20.08 -2.97 -28.43
CA ILE A 313 19.46 -4.26 -28.75
C ILE A 313 17.95 -4.21 -28.45
N LEU A 314 17.57 -3.64 -27.31
CA LEU A 314 16.18 -3.53 -26.86
C LEU A 314 15.33 -2.72 -27.85
N SER A 315 15.85 -1.63 -28.40
CA SER A 315 15.15 -0.84 -29.44
C SER A 315 14.79 -1.66 -30.69
N ARG A 316 15.62 -2.66 -31.05
CA ARG A 316 15.36 -3.58 -32.17
C ARG A 316 14.42 -4.73 -31.79
N ALA A 317 14.29 -5.04 -30.50
CA ALA A 317 13.42 -6.10 -30.00
C ALA A 317 11.93 -5.72 -29.91
N GLY A 318 11.62 -4.42 -30.02
CA GLY A 318 10.25 -3.91 -29.91
C GLY A 318 9.73 -4.02 -28.47
N SER A 319 8.43 -4.31 -28.31
CA SER A 319 7.88 -4.56 -26.97
C SER A 319 8.52 -5.82 -26.38
N PHE A 320 9.27 -5.69 -25.29
CA PHE A 320 9.93 -6.81 -24.62
C PHE A 320 10.09 -6.56 -23.11
N PRO A 321 9.05 -6.84 -22.29
CA PRO A 321 9.06 -6.56 -20.85
C PRO A 321 10.22 -7.22 -20.08
N LEU A 322 10.60 -8.45 -20.42
CA LEU A 322 11.79 -9.09 -19.83
C LEU A 322 13.06 -8.29 -20.14
N GLY A 323 13.18 -7.75 -21.35
CA GLY A 323 14.31 -6.92 -21.75
C GLY A 323 14.43 -5.64 -20.91
N GLU A 324 13.31 -4.97 -20.62
CA GLU A 324 13.27 -3.80 -19.73
C GLU A 324 13.73 -4.14 -18.31
N VAL A 325 13.28 -5.28 -17.78
CA VAL A 325 13.71 -5.79 -16.46
C VAL A 325 15.22 -6.05 -16.44
N LEU A 326 15.75 -6.75 -17.45
CA LEU A 326 17.17 -7.08 -17.53
C LEU A 326 18.05 -5.84 -17.72
N ALA A 327 17.60 -4.87 -18.51
CA ALA A 327 18.30 -3.61 -18.69
C ALA A 327 18.34 -2.80 -17.38
N ALA A 328 17.23 -2.77 -16.63
CA ALA A 328 17.18 -2.16 -15.32
C ALA A 328 18.13 -2.84 -14.31
N GLU A 329 18.17 -4.17 -14.27
CA GLU A 329 19.11 -4.92 -13.43
C GLU A 329 20.57 -4.57 -13.76
N ARG A 330 20.90 -4.44 -15.05
CA ARG A 330 22.25 -4.06 -15.47
C ARG A 330 22.57 -2.62 -15.06
N ALA A 331 21.65 -1.69 -15.28
CA ALA A 331 21.82 -0.29 -14.87
C ALA A 331 22.00 -0.15 -13.36
N LEU A 332 21.22 -0.88 -12.55
CA LEU A 332 21.38 -0.95 -11.10
C LEU A 332 22.76 -1.49 -10.71
N SER A 333 23.19 -2.60 -11.31
CA SER A 333 24.51 -3.19 -11.03
C SER A 333 25.65 -2.22 -11.41
N ASN A 334 25.52 -1.54 -12.55
CA ASN A 334 26.52 -0.61 -13.06
C ASN A 334 26.63 0.67 -12.20
N ALA A 335 25.50 1.29 -11.88
CA ALA A 335 25.43 2.50 -11.05
C ALA A 335 26.07 2.31 -9.66
N LEU A 336 26.05 1.08 -9.16
CA LEU A 336 26.60 0.73 -7.84
C LEU A 336 28.06 0.31 -7.89
N ALA A 337 28.50 -0.33 -8.99
CA ALA A 337 29.90 -0.69 -9.18
C ALA A 337 30.79 0.53 -9.49
N HIS A 338 30.27 1.49 -10.26
CA HIS A 338 31.01 2.66 -10.72
C HIS A 338 30.60 3.94 -10.01
N GLY A 339 30.24 3.88 -8.72
CA GLY A 339 29.94 5.05 -7.90
C GLY A 339 31.05 6.10 -8.00
N GLN A 340 30.95 6.98 -9.00
CA GLN A 340 31.97 7.95 -9.31
C GLN A 340 32.00 8.98 -8.19
N ALA A 341 33.20 9.37 -7.78
CA ALA A 341 33.41 10.44 -6.82
C ALA A 341 32.72 11.73 -7.33
N GLY A 342 31.49 11.98 -6.89
CA GLY A 342 30.75 13.22 -7.13
C GLY A 342 29.33 13.11 -7.71
N ALA A 343 28.93 12.00 -8.34
CA ALA A 343 27.56 11.85 -8.87
C ALA A 343 26.62 11.22 -7.83
N SER A 344 25.36 11.65 -7.79
CA SER A 344 24.39 11.09 -6.85
C SER A 344 24.03 9.67 -7.28
N VAL A 345 24.21 8.68 -6.38
CA VAL A 345 23.81 7.29 -6.65
C VAL A 345 22.34 7.18 -7.08
N LEU A 346 21.50 8.14 -6.67
CA LEU A 346 20.10 8.22 -7.07
C LEU A 346 19.90 8.55 -8.56
N GLU A 347 20.82 9.29 -9.20
CA GLU A 347 20.72 9.62 -10.63
C GLU A 347 20.83 8.38 -11.53
N GLY A 348 21.59 7.37 -11.11
CA GLY A 348 21.64 6.06 -11.80
C GLY A 348 20.53 5.10 -11.37
N VAL A 349 20.19 5.10 -10.06
CA VAL A 349 19.22 4.13 -9.50
C VAL A 349 17.78 4.47 -9.85
N VAL A 350 17.36 5.74 -9.78
CA VAL A 350 15.95 6.12 -9.99
C VAL A 350 15.46 5.80 -11.40
N PRO A 351 16.18 6.10 -12.49
CA PRO A 351 15.75 5.71 -13.84
C PRO A 351 15.68 4.20 -14.02
N ALA A 352 16.64 3.45 -13.46
CA ALA A 352 16.66 2.00 -13.54
C ALA A 352 15.46 1.37 -12.82
N LEU A 353 15.12 1.87 -11.63
CA LEU A 353 13.89 1.51 -10.93
C LEU A 353 12.67 1.88 -11.77
N GLY A 354 12.60 3.10 -12.30
CA GLY A 354 11.51 3.54 -13.17
C GLY A 354 11.27 2.58 -14.35
N ARG A 355 12.35 2.12 -14.99
CA ARG A 355 12.31 1.12 -16.06
C ARG A 355 11.78 -0.23 -15.56
N LEU A 356 12.39 -0.78 -14.50
CA LEU A 356 12.02 -2.07 -13.90
C LEU A 356 10.51 -2.17 -13.63
N PHE A 357 9.91 -1.07 -13.17
CA PHE A 357 8.56 -1.06 -12.64
C PHE A 357 7.49 -0.60 -13.60
N ARG A 358 7.87 0.03 -14.71
CA ARG A 358 6.99 0.29 -15.85
C ARG A 358 6.87 -0.91 -16.79
N ALA A 359 7.82 -1.85 -16.74
CA ALA A 359 7.69 -3.09 -17.49
C ALA A 359 6.34 -3.74 -17.20
N ASP A 360 5.68 -4.30 -18.21
CA ASP A 360 4.42 -5.03 -18.02
C ASP A 360 4.58 -6.48 -18.51
N PRO A 361 5.09 -7.38 -17.65
CA PRO A 361 5.27 -8.78 -17.99
C PRO A 361 3.99 -9.49 -18.43
N GLY A 362 2.81 -9.03 -17.98
CA GLY A 362 1.53 -9.65 -18.31
C GLY A 362 1.11 -9.47 -19.77
N ASN A 363 1.70 -8.50 -20.47
CA ASN A 363 1.38 -8.19 -21.87
C ASN A 363 2.26 -8.95 -22.89
N ASP A 364 3.22 -9.77 -22.45
CA ASP A 364 4.01 -10.58 -23.38
C ASP A 364 3.26 -11.87 -23.76
N ALA A 365 3.13 -12.14 -25.06
CA ALA A 365 2.43 -13.31 -25.58
C ALA A 365 3.22 -14.63 -25.36
N ASP A 366 4.53 -14.52 -25.14
CA ASP A 366 5.38 -15.66 -24.79
C ASP A 366 5.32 -15.94 -23.28
N PRO A 367 4.74 -17.09 -22.85
CA PRO A 367 4.61 -17.40 -21.45
C PRO A 367 5.95 -17.62 -20.75
N LEU A 368 7.00 -18.05 -21.46
CA LEU A 368 8.34 -18.18 -20.87
C LEU A 368 8.93 -16.81 -20.58
N ALA A 369 8.87 -15.88 -21.54
CA ALA A 369 9.33 -14.51 -21.38
C ALA A 369 8.58 -13.79 -20.25
N SER A 370 7.25 -13.93 -20.21
CA SER A 370 6.39 -13.37 -19.16
C SER A 370 6.75 -13.92 -17.77
N ALA A 371 6.85 -15.24 -17.63
CA ALA A 371 7.18 -15.89 -16.35
C ALA A 371 8.56 -15.48 -15.84
N LEU A 372 9.56 -15.41 -16.73
CA LEU A 372 10.90 -14.95 -16.38
C LEU A 372 10.92 -13.48 -15.98
N ALA A 373 10.18 -12.62 -16.68
CA ALA A 373 10.10 -11.20 -16.36
C ALA A 373 9.49 -10.97 -14.97
N PHE A 374 8.39 -11.67 -14.67
CA PHE A 374 7.77 -11.67 -13.34
C PHE A 374 8.73 -12.20 -12.26
N LEU A 375 9.37 -13.35 -12.49
CA LEU A 375 10.33 -13.92 -11.53
C LEU A 375 11.45 -12.93 -11.21
N ARG A 376 12.09 -12.39 -12.25
CA ARG A 376 13.25 -11.50 -12.11
C ARG A 376 12.89 -10.19 -11.42
N ARG A 377 11.78 -9.56 -11.85
CA ARG A 377 11.27 -8.35 -11.22
C ARG A 377 10.89 -8.57 -9.76
N GLY A 378 10.26 -9.70 -9.44
CA GLY A 378 9.91 -10.08 -8.07
C GLY A 378 11.13 -10.31 -7.19
N LEU A 379 12.14 -11.03 -7.67
CA LEU A 379 13.39 -11.28 -6.93
C LEU A 379 14.14 -9.98 -6.61
N VAL A 380 14.30 -9.10 -7.60
CA VAL A 380 14.93 -7.77 -7.41
C VAL A 380 14.07 -6.91 -6.48
N GLY A 381 12.75 -6.92 -6.65
CA GLY A 381 11.81 -6.17 -5.82
C GLY A 381 11.86 -6.57 -4.33
N LEU A 382 12.06 -7.85 -4.02
CA LEU A 382 12.24 -8.33 -2.64
C LEU A 382 13.63 -8.01 -2.06
N ALA A 383 14.65 -7.88 -2.90
CA ALA A 383 15.99 -7.51 -2.48
C ALA A 383 16.13 -6.02 -2.11
N LEU A 384 15.28 -5.18 -2.72
CA LEU A 384 15.21 -3.74 -2.47
C LEU A 384 14.51 -3.39 -1.14
N PRO A 385 14.79 -2.22 -0.54
CA PRO A 385 14.08 -1.74 0.63
C PRO A 385 12.57 -1.67 0.45
N ARG A 386 11.85 -2.02 1.53
CA ARG A 386 10.38 -1.88 1.58
C ARG A 386 9.90 -0.47 1.27
N ALA A 387 10.67 0.55 1.67
CA ALA A 387 10.36 1.95 1.44
C ALA A 387 10.30 2.35 -0.05
N LEU A 388 10.90 1.58 -0.95
CA LEU A 388 10.71 1.74 -2.40
C LEU A 388 9.37 1.13 -2.88
N GLY A 389 8.49 0.72 -1.96
CA GLY A 389 7.09 0.36 -2.21
C GLY A 389 6.87 -1.05 -2.77
N ARG A 390 7.86 -1.95 -2.65
CA ARG A 390 7.91 -3.14 -3.51
C ARG A 390 7.45 -4.44 -2.87
N GLY A 391 7.33 -4.53 -1.55
CA GLY A 391 7.05 -5.82 -0.90
C GLY A 391 5.82 -6.51 -1.49
N SER A 392 4.69 -5.80 -1.56
CA SER A 392 3.44 -6.33 -2.13
C SER A 392 3.52 -6.57 -3.64
N SER A 393 4.05 -5.62 -4.42
CA SER A 393 4.21 -5.77 -5.88
C SER A 393 5.14 -6.93 -6.24
N ALA A 394 6.25 -7.10 -5.52
CA ALA A 394 7.22 -8.15 -5.76
C ALA A 394 6.66 -9.53 -5.37
N VAL A 395 5.87 -9.61 -4.30
CA VAL A 395 5.10 -10.82 -3.98
C VAL A 395 4.11 -11.14 -5.10
N SER A 396 3.34 -10.16 -5.57
CA SER A 396 2.40 -10.33 -6.68
C SER A 396 3.10 -10.76 -7.97
N ASP A 397 4.32 -10.26 -8.23
CA ASP A 397 5.12 -10.68 -9.37
C ASP A 397 5.53 -12.15 -9.27
N LEU A 398 6.03 -12.58 -8.11
CA LEU A 398 6.40 -13.98 -7.88
C LEU A 398 5.20 -14.92 -7.93
N GLU A 399 4.04 -14.51 -7.40
CA GLU A 399 2.77 -15.23 -7.54
C GLU A 399 2.33 -15.32 -9.00
N SER A 400 2.49 -14.24 -9.77
CA SER A 400 2.20 -14.21 -11.20
C SER A 400 3.15 -15.13 -11.99
N ALA A 401 4.44 -15.17 -11.65
CA ALA A 401 5.39 -16.11 -12.25
C ALA A 401 4.94 -17.56 -12.04
N ILE A 402 4.50 -17.92 -10.83
CA ILE A 402 3.92 -19.24 -10.51
C ILE A 402 2.64 -19.47 -11.33
N GLY A 403 1.74 -18.48 -11.39
CA GLY A 403 0.49 -18.57 -12.14
C GLY A 403 0.70 -18.81 -13.64
N VAL A 404 1.66 -18.11 -14.26
CA VAL A 404 1.98 -18.27 -15.68
C VAL A 404 2.51 -19.69 -15.97
N VAL A 405 3.44 -20.20 -15.16
CA VAL A 405 4.00 -21.54 -15.41
C VAL A 405 2.98 -22.66 -15.18
N LEU A 406 2.10 -22.51 -14.18
CA LEU A 406 1.04 -23.49 -13.90
C LEU A 406 -0.09 -23.48 -14.95
N SER A 407 -0.36 -22.32 -15.56
CA SER A 407 -1.43 -22.18 -16.58
C SER A 407 -0.98 -22.51 -18.01
N ALA A 408 0.30 -22.78 -18.23
CA ALA A 408 0.88 -23.04 -19.55
C ALA A 408 1.48 -24.46 -19.69
N PRO A 409 0.76 -25.55 -19.31
CA PRO A 409 1.30 -26.90 -19.44
C PRO A 409 1.59 -27.23 -20.91
N GLY A 410 2.79 -27.78 -21.18
CA GLY A 410 3.23 -28.17 -22.52
C GLY A 410 3.69 -27.02 -23.43
N ARG A 411 3.57 -25.75 -22.99
CA ARG A 411 4.14 -24.59 -23.71
C ARG A 411 5.54 -24.22 -23.25
N LEU A 412 5.95 -24.68 -22.07
CA LEU A 412 7.29 -24.49 -21.52
C LEU A 412 7.97 -25.85 -21.37
N HIS A 413 9.29 -25.87 -21.56
CA HIS A 413 10.08 -27.05 -21.22
C HIS A 413 9.94 -27.36 -19.71
N PRO A 414 9.73 -28.64 -19.30
CA PRO A 414 9.49 -29.00 -17.90
C PRO A 414 10.57 -28.50 -16.92
N ALA A 415 11.84 -28.50 -17.34
CA ALA A 415 12.93 -27.97 -16.53
C ALA A 415 12.85 -26.44 -16.32
N ALA A 416 12.41 -25.68 -17.32
CA ALA A 416 12.22 -24.23 -17.17
C ALA A 416 11.06 -23.94 -16.19
N HIS A 417 9.96 -24.68 -16.33
CA HIS A 417 8.83 -24.63 -15.41
C HIS A 417 9.31 -24.88 -13.96
N ALA A 418 9.95 -26.02 -13.70
CA ALA A 418 10.38 -26.39 -12.36
C ALA A 418 11.35 -25.36 -11.74
N ARG A 419 12.28 -24.80 -12.53
CA ARG A 419 13.23 -23.80 -12.03
C ARG A 419 12.56 -22.49 -11.66
N ILE A 420 11.63 -22.02 -12.50
CA ILE A 420 10.90 -20.77 -12.26
C ILE A 420 10.00 -20.92 -11.03
N GLU A 421 9.20 -22.00 -10.97
CA GLU A 421 8.30 -22.26 -9.85
C GLU A 421 9.08 -22.41 -8.53
N GLY A 422 10.13 -23.22 -8.53
CA GLY A 422 10.94 -23.49 -7.33
C GLY A 422 11.57 -22.22 -6.76
N ASN A 423 12.18 -21.39 -7.61
CA ASN A 423 12.78 -20.12 -7.17
C ASN A 423 11.74 -19.11 -6.69
N ALA A 424 10.60 -19.00 -7.39
CA ALA A 424 9.53 -18.10 -6.97
C ALA A 424 8.99 -18.49 -5.59
N ARG A 425 8.73 -19.78 -5.36
CA ARG A 425 8.26 -20.31 -4.07
C ARG A 425 9.28 -20.15 -2.95
N LEU A 426 10.56 -20.38 -3.22
CA LEU A 426 11.64 -20.16 -2.26
C LEU A 426 11.69 -18.70 -1.80
N ALA A 427 11.64 -17.77 -2.76
CA ALA A 427 11.65 -16.33 -2.47
C ALA A 427 10.39 -15.88 -1.72
N LEU A 428 9.20 -16.34 -2.13
CA LEU A 428 7.94 -16.07 -1.45
C LEU A 428 7.97 -16.58 -0.01
N GLY A 429 8.44 -17.82 0.17
CA GLY A 429 8.55 -18.47 1.47
C GLY A 429 9.41 -17.66 2.45
N ARG A 430 10.62 -17.27 2.02
CA ARG A 430 11.52 -16.41 2.80
C ARG A 430 10.88 -15.09 3.18
N HIS A 431 10.24 -14.42 2.22
CA HIS A 431 9.57 -13.14 2.47
C HIS A 431 8.44 -13.29 3.50
N LEU A 432 7.55 -14.27 3.31
CA LEU A 432 6.39 -14.52 4.18
C LEU A 432 6.82 -14.82 5.61
N LEU A 433 7.88 -15.62 5.79
CA LEU A 433 8.47 -15.82 7.13
C LEU A 433 8.98 -14.51 7.73
N GLY A 434 9.70 -13.69 6.96
CA GLY A 434 10.24 -12.41 7.40
C GLY A 434 9.19 -11.34 7.73
N VAL A 435 7.94 -11.47 7.26
CA VAL A 435 6.81 -10.60 7.66
C VAL A 435 5.93 -11.23 8.76
N GLY A 436 6.24 -12.45 9.21
CA GLY A 436 5.50 -13.16 10.25
C GLY A 436 4.28 -13.96 9.76
N ARG A 437 4.12 -14.16 8.44
CA ARG A 437 3.07 -15.02 7.84
C ARG A 437 3.57 -16.47 7.79
N LEU A 438 3.71 -17.08 8.96
CA LEU A 438 4.51 -18.30 9.12
C LEU A 438 3.92 -19.54 8.43
N ALA A 439 2.61 -19.78 8.56
CA ALA A 439 1.96 -20.93 7.93
C ALA A 439 2.09 -20.88 6.40
N GLU A 440 1.86 -19.71 5.81
CA GLU A 440 1.95 -19.48 4.38
C GLU A 440 3.39 -19.58 3.88
N GLY A 441 4.35 -18.99 4.62
CA GLY A 441 5.77 -19.10 4.29
C GLY A 441 6.25 -20.54 4.30
N ARG A 442 5.89 -21.32 5.33
CA ARG A 442 6.22 -22.75 5.42
C ARG A 442 5.60 -23.55 4.27
N ALA A 443 4.36 -23.26 3.89
CA ALA A 443 3.70 -23.94 2.78
C ALA A 443 4.42 -23.70 1.44
N GLN A 444 4.90 -22.48 1.17
CA GLN A 444 5.67 -22.19 -0.04
C GLN A 444 7.03 -22.90 -0.05
N LEU A 445 7.76 -22.88 1.08
CA LEU A 445 9.04 -23.57 1.20
C LEU A 445 8.88 -25.09 1.05
N ALA A 446 7.87 -25.70 1.66
CA ALA A 446 7.62 -27.14 1.52
C ALA A 446 7.37 -27.55 0.05
N ARG A 447 6.67 -26.71 -0.72
CA ARG A 447 6.47 -26.93 -2.16
C ARG A 447 7.78 -26.76 -2.95
N ALA A 448 8.64 -25.81 -2.59
CA ALA A 448 9.97 -25.67 -3.19
C ALA A 448 10.86 -26.90 -2.92
N VAL A 449 10.82 -27.44 -1.69
CA VAL A 449 11.48 -28.71 -1.31
C VAL A 449 10.95 -29.87 -2.15
N ALA A 450 9.63 -30.01 -2.25
CA ALA A 450 9.02 -31.10 -3.01
C ALA A 450 9.38 -31.08 -4.51
N LEU A 451 9.62 -29.90 -5.09
CA LEU A 451 10.00 -29.73 -6.48
C LEU A 451 11.43 -30.21 -6.74
N ASP A 452 12.40 -29.82 -5.90
CA ASP A 452 13.83 -30.11 -6.08
C ASP A 452 14.48 -30.64 -4.78
N PRO A 453 14.07 -31.82 -4.26
CA PRO A 453 14.39 -32.25 -2.90
C PRO A 453 15.89 -32.37 -2.61
N THR A 454 16.66 -32.86 -3.59
CA THR A 454 18.10 -33.08 -3.47
C THR A 454 18.91 -31.95 -4.09
N GLY A 455 18.27 -30.99 -4.76
CA GLY A 455 18.94 -29.92 -5.48
C GLY A 455 19.02 -28.59 -4.71
N PRO A 456 19.68 -27.58 -5.30
CA PRO A 456 19.98 -26.32 -4.61
C PRO A 456 18.73 -25.58 -4.13
N ILE A 457 17.62 -25.64 -4.87
CA ILE A 457 16.38 -24.96 -4.48
C ILE A 457 15.80 -25.60 -3.22
N GLY A 458 15.68 -26.94 -3.19
CA GLY A 458 15.15 -27.65 -2.04
C GLY A 458 16.03 -27.53 -0.81
N GLN A 459 17.35 -27.73 -0.95
CA GLN A 459 18.30 -27.56 0.15
C GLN A 459 18.24 -26.16 0.76
N SER A 460 18.15 -25.13 -0.10
CA SER A 460 18.01 -23.74 0.35
C SER A 460 16.68 -23.49 1.06
N ALA A 461 15.60 -24.16 0.66
CA ALA A 461 14.30 -24.07 1.32
C ALA A 461 14.31 -24.79 2.68
N GLU A 462 14.95 -25.95 2.78
CA GLU A 462 15.11 -26.71 4.03
C GLU A 462 15.95 -25.95 5.05
N SER A 463 17.08 -25.38 4.65
CA SER A 463 17.89 -24.52 5.54
C SER A 463 17.07 -23.34 6.06
N THR A 464 16.28 -22.69 5.19
CA THR A 464 15.39 -21.58 5.60
C THR A 464 14.33 -22.05 6.62
N LEU A 465 13.77 -23.26 6.45
CA LEU A 465 12.81 -23.83 7.40
C LEU A 465 13.44 -24.16 8.75
N ALA A 466 14.69 -24.62 8.75
CA ALA A 466 15.44 -24.96 9.97
C ALA A 466 15.87 -23.73 10.76
N GLU A 467 16.22 -22.64 10.09
CA GLU A 467 16.68 -21.38 10.71
C GLU A 467 15.55 -20.50 11.26
N ALA A 468 14.30 -20.71 10.83
CA ALA A 468 13.15 -19.92 11.30
C ALA A 468 12.85 -20.20 12.79
N PRO A 469 13.19 -19.30 13.74
CA PRO A 469 13.09 -19.60 15.16
C PRO A 469 11.62 -19.77 15.59
N PRO A 470 11.30 -20.76 16.44
CA PRO A 470 9.97 -20.90 17.02
C PRO A 470 9.55 -19.72 17.92
N GLU A 471 10.45 -18.80 18.28
CA GLU A 471 10.24 -17.78 19.33
C GLU A 471 9.72 -16.41 18.84
N ILE A 472 9.78 -16.10 17.53
CA ILE A 472 9.14 -14.88 17.00
C ILE A 472 7.60 -14.97 17.07
N LEU A 473 7.04 -16.18 17.22
CA LEU A 473 5.60 -16.43 17.44
C LEU A 473 5.12 -15.94 18.81
N ALA A 474 5.87 -16.21 19.87
CA ALA A 474 5.38 -16.00 21.24
C ALA A 474 5.36 -14.52 21.66
N ALA A 475 6.23 -13.67 21.08
CA ALA A 475 6.30 -12.26 21.44
C ALA A 475 5.18 -11.41 20.85
N ARG A 476 4.56 -11.84 19.73
CA ARG A 476 3.44 -11.11 19.09
C ARG A 476 2.07 -11.61 19.50
N GLU A 477 1.95 -12.89 19.89
CA GLU A 477 0.69 -13.44 20.43
C GLU A 477 0.46 -13.07 21.90
N ARG A 478 1.52 -12.77 22.68
CA ARG A 478 1.39 -12.22 24.04
C ARG A 478 1.12 -10.72 24.08
N ALA A 479 1.17 -10.04 22.94
CA ALA A 479 0.92 -8.60 22.79
C ALA A 479 -0.44 -8.30 22.12
N ARG A 480 -1.21 -9.34 21.78
CA ARG A 480 -2.65 -9.28 21.49
C ARG A 480 -3.40 -9.83 22.69
#